data_AF-A0A2N3I4Y6-F1
#
_entry.id   AF-A0A2N3I4Y6-F1
#
_cell.length_a   1.000
_cell.length_b   1.000
_cell.length_c   1.000
_cell.angle_alpha   90.00
_cell.angle_beta   90.00
_cell.angle_gamma   90.00
#
_symmetry.space_group_name_H-M   'P 1'
#
loop_
_entity.id
_entity.type
_entity.pdbx_description
1 polymer ?
#
loop_
_entity_poly.entity_id
_entity_poly.type
_entity_poly.pdbx_seq_one_letter_code
_entity_poly.pdbx_strand_id
1 'polypeptide(L)'
;MFFIYILYSPSSDKYYLGYTEDVSKRIFMHNNPIRTSYTSKHRPWILKKAFKVGNNKTLALKIERKIKKMKSRKYLEQLLDPQIGEQMFGDLLISSTPDC
;
A
#
# COMPACT_ATOMS: atom_id res chain seq x y z
N MET A 1 10.81 5.96 9.19
CA MET A 1 10.36 4.62 8.76
C MET A 1 9.31 4.77 7.68
N PHE A 2 9.42 4.03 6.59
CA PHE A 2 8.48 4.01 5.48
C PHE A 2 7.59 2.77 5.55
N PHE A 3 6.34 2.97 5.14
CA PHE A 3 5.30 1.96 5.10
C PHE A 3 4.67 1.92 3.72
N ILE A 4 4.36 0.72 3.24
CA ILE A 4 3.49 0.50 2.09
C ILE A 4 2.09 0.24 2.63
N TYR A 5 1.11 1.03 2.20
CA TYR A 5 -0.26 0.90 2.67
C TYR A 5 -1.20 0.55 1.51
N ILE A 6 -2.23 -0.21 1.84
CA ILE A 6 -3.28 -0.63 0.93
C ILE A 6 -4.60 -0.10 1.46
N LEU A 7 -5.25 0.75 0.66
CA LEU A 7 -6.59 1.24 0.92
C LEU A 7 -7.59 0.53 -0.01
N TYR A 8 -8.80 0.33 0.48
CA TYR A 8 -9.92 -0.17 -0.29
C TYR A 8 -11.06 0.85 -0.28
N SER A 9 -11.62 1.10 -1.46
CA SER A 9 -12.83 1.88 -1.65
C SER A 9 -13.99 0.92 -1.89
N PRO A 10 -14.92 0.74 -0.92
CA PRO A 10 -16.12 -0.07 -1.13
C PRO A 10 -17.08 0.59 -2.12
N SER A 11 -17.06 1.92 -2.26
CA SER A 11 -17.96 2.65 -3.16
C SER A 11 -17.61 2.47 -4.64
N SER A 12 -16.36 2.13 -4.96
CA SER A 12 -15.92 1.93 -6.34
C SER A 12 -15.25 0.58 -6.57
N ASP A 13 -15.23 -0.28 -5.54
CA ASP A 13 -14.55 -1.58 -5.53
C ASP A 13 -13.10 -1.50 -6.05
N LYS A 14 -12.36 -0.49 -5.59
CA LYS A 14 -10.99 -0.21 -6.02
C LYS A 14 -10.00 -0.29 -4.87
N TYR A 15 -8.85 -0.87 -5.17
CA TYR A 15 -7.68 -0.80 -4.30
C TYR A 15 -6.78 0.39 -4.69
N TYR A 16 -6.26 1.07 -3.68
CA TYR A 16 -5.22 2.07 -3.84
C TYR A 16 -4.00 1.65 -3.03
N LEU A 17 -2.83 1.64 -3.67
CA LEU A 17 -1.56 1.32 -3.05
C LEU A 17 -0.62 2.52 -3.14
N GLY A 18 0.01 2.82 -2.02
CA GLY A 18 1.01 3.89 -1.93
C GLY A 18 2.00 3.63 -0.81
N TYR A 19 3.01 4.50 -0.71
CA TYR A 19 3.91 4.53 0.44
C TYR A 19 3.77 5.84 1.21
N THR A 20 4.07 5.78 2.51
CA THR A 20 4.08 6.94 3.39
C THR A 20 4.96 6.69 4.61
N GLU A 21 5.33 7.76 5.31
CA GLU A 21 5.98 7.69 6.62
C GLU A 21 4.94 7.63 7.75
N ASP A 22 3.73 8.13 7.51
CA ASP A 22 2.63 8.22 8.48
C ASP A 22 1.31 7.77 7.84
N VAL A 23 0.91 6.55 8.15
CA VAL A 23 -0.29 5.90 7.61
C VAL A 23 -1.56 6.58 8.10
N SER A 24 -1.62 6.97 9.37
CA SER A 24 -2.79 7.62 9.99
C SER A 24 -3.09 8.96 9.34
N LYS A 25 -2.07 9.81 9.23
CA LYS A 25 -2.19 11.12 8.56
C LYS A 25 -2.60 10.95 7.10
N ARG A 26 -2.09 9.92 6.42
CA ARG A 26 -2.40 9.65 5.02
C ARG A 26 -3.85 9.23 4.79
N ILE A 27 -4.40 8.35 5.64
CA ILE A 27 -5.81 7.95 5.57
C ILE A 27 -6.73 9.15 5.79
N PHE A 28 -6.42 9.97 6.81
CA PHE A 28 -7.16 11.20 7.07
C PHE A 28 -7.17 12.10 5.83
N MET A 29 -6.02 12.32 5.19
CA MET A 29 -5.95 13.12 3.96
C MET A 29 -6.74 12.53 2.79
N HIS A 30 -6.76 11.21 2.62
CA HIS A 30 -7.54 10.57 1.55
C HIS A 30 -9.05 10.69 1.77
N ASN A 31 -9.51 10.70 3.02
CA ASN A 31 -10.93 10.86 3.36
C ASN A 31 -11.37 12.31 3.57
N ASN A 32 -10.44 13.26 3.68
CA ASN A 32 -10.77 14.66 3.94
C ASN A 32 -11.52 15.31 2.75
N PRO A 33 -12.78 15.76 2.93
CA PRO A 33 -13.64 16.30 1.87
C PRO A 33 -13.03 17.52 1.16
N ILE A 34 -12.20 18.31 1.84
CA ILE A 34 -11.64 19.58 1.36
C ILE A 34 -10.68 19.36 0.17
N ARG A 35 -10.01 18.20 0.10
CA ARG A 35 -9.08 17.91 -0.98
C ARG A 35 -9.80 17.24 -2.15
N THR A 36 -9.89 17.93 -3.28
CA THR A 36 -10.32 17.36 -4.57
C THR A 36 -9.13 16.72 -5.28
N SER A 37 -9.20 15.42 -5.54
CA SER A 37 -8.16 14.65 -6.25
C SER A 37 -8.80 13.44 -6.94
N TYR A 38 -8.03 12.66 -7.71
CA TYR A 38 -8.54 11.38 -8.23
C TYR A 38 -9.15 10.51 -7.12
N THR A 39 -8.51 10.49 -5.95
CA THR A 39 -8.97 9.70 -4.81
C THR A 39 -10.21 10.29 -4.12
N SER A 40 -10.56 11.56 -4.31
CA SER A 40 -11.72 12.16 -3.64
C SER A 40 -13.05 11.58 -4.13
N LYS A 41 -13.11 11.13 -5.38
CA LYS A 41 -14.32 10.54 -6.02
C LYS A 41 -14.64 9.13 -5.52
N HIS A 42 -13.69 8.47 -4.89
CA HIS A 42 -13.77 7.06 -4.49
C HIS A 42 -13.80 6.91 -2.95
N ARG A 43 -14.19 7.96 -2.23
CA ARG A 43 -14.38 7.89 -0.78
C ARG A 43 -15.62 7.04 -0.45
N PRO A 44 -15.67 6.44 0.76
CA PRO A 44 -14.63 6.41 1.78
C PRO A 44 -13.50 5.43 1.44
N TRP A 45 -12.27 5.78 1.80
CA TRP A 45 -11.12 4.88 1.74
C TRP A 45 -10.89 4.22 3.10
N ILE A 46 -10.86 2.89 3.11
CA ILE A 46 -10.65 2.09 4.31
C ILE A 46 -9.24 1.51 4.25
N LEU A 47 -8.45 1.70 5.31
CA LEU A 47 -7.16 1.02 5.44
C LEU A 47 -7.41 -0.48 5.60
N LYS A 48 -6.86 -1.29 4.70
CA LYS A 48 -6.91 -2.74 4.80
C LYS A 48 -5.65 -3.31 5.43
N LYS A 49 -4.47 -2.85 5.01
CA LYS A 49 -3.19 -3.30 5.56
C LYS A 49 -2.09 -2.27 5.36
N ALA A 50 -1.10 -2.30 6.25
CA ALA A 50 0.11 -1.49 6.15
C ALA A 50 1.33 -2.36 6.49
N PHE A 51 2.30 -2.38 5.59
CA PHE A 51 3.53 -3.15 5.73
C PHE A 51 4.70 -2.22 6.01
N LYS A 52 5.54 -2.60 6.95
CA LYS A 52 6.76 -1.86 7.29
C LYS A 52 7.87 -2.23 6.31
N VAL A 53 8.47 -1.23 5.66
CA VAL A 53 9.59 -1.43 4.74
C VAL A 53 10.94 -1.18 5.40
N GLY A 54 11.02 -0.19 6.30
CA GLY A 54 12.28 0.23 6.91
C GLY A 54 12.56 1.71 6.68
N ASN A 55 13.82 2.14 6.76
CA ASN A 55 14.20 3.56 6.61
C ASN A 55 14.65 3.93 5.18
N ASN A 56 14.61 3.00 4.24
CA ASN A 56 15.06 3.23 2.87
C ASN A 56 13.88 3.63 1.95
N LYS A 57 13.83 4.91 1.59
CA LYS A 57 12.83 5.45 0.65
C LYS A 57 12.89 4.80 -0.73
N THR A 58 14.09 4.56 -1.24
CA THR A 58 14.31 3.94 -2.55
C THR A 58 13.78 2.52 -2.59
N LEU A 59 13.97 1.77 -1.50
CA LEU A 59 13.40 0.43 -1.34
C LEU A 59 11.86 0.48 -1.35
N ALA A 60 11.25 1.38 -0.58
CA ALA A 60 9.79 1.55 -0.55
C ALA A 60 9.23 1.87 -1.95
N LEU A 61 9.87 2.78 -2.68
CA LEU A 61 9.51 3.11 -4.06
C LEU A 61 9.65 1.91 -5.02
N LYS A 62 10.72 1.12 -4.90
CA LYS A 62 10.93 -0.09 -5.72
C LYS A 62 9.82 -1.11 -5.47
N ILE A 63 9.49 -1.38 -4.21
CA ILE A 63 8.44 -2.32 -3.82
C ILE A 63 7.07 -1.84 -4.31
N GLU A 64 6.74 -0.57 -4.07
CA GLU A 64 5.49 0.04 -4.53
C GLU A 64 5.32 -0.15 -6.05
N ARG A 65 6.38 0.14 -6.83
CA ARG A 65 6.38 -0.05 -8.28
C ARG A 65 6.27 -1.52 -8.68
N LYS A 66 6.94 -2.44 -7.99
CA LYS A 66 6.89 -3.89 -8.25
C LYS A 66 5.47 -4.42 -8.05
N ILE A 67 4.81 -4.07 -6.94
CA ILE A 67 3.42 -4.45 -6.68
C ILE A 67 2.47 -3.81 -7.70
N LYS A 68 2.63 -2.52 -8.01
CA LYS A 68 1.82 -1.84 -9.04
C LYS A 68 1.99 -2.45 -10.44
N LYS A 69 3.20 -2.92 -10.78
CA LYS A 69 3.51 -3.55 -12.07
C LYS A 69 2.79 -4.90 -12.24
N MET A 70 2.57 -5.65 -11.15
CA MET A 70 1.84 -6.91 -11.21
C MET A 70 0.39 -6.73 -11.68
N LYS A 71 -0.21 -5.55 -11.47
CA LYS A 71 -1.59 -5.19 -11.89
C LYS A 71 -2.65 -6.26 -11.57
N SER A 72 -2.39 -7.07 -10.55
CA SER A 72 -3.19 -8.24 -10.21
C SER A 72 -3.99 -7.95 -8.94
N ARG A 73 -5.32 -7.91 -9.08
CA ARG A 73 -6.23 -7.80 -7.94
C ARG A 73 -6.05 -8.98 -6.98
N LYS A 74 -5.93 -10.19 -7.52
CA LYS A 74 -5.70 -11.43 -6.76
C LYS A 74 -4.43 -11.33 -5.90
N TYR A 75 -3.37 -10.73 -6.43
CA TYR A 75 -2.12 -10.53 -5.68
C TYR A 75 -2.30 -9.55 -4.50
N LEU A 76 -3.06 -8.47 -4.69
CA LEU A 76 -3.39 -7.55 -3.59
C LEU A 76 -4.23 -8.26 -2.52
N GLU A 77 -5.21 -9.07 -2.92
CA GLU A 77 -6.04 -9.85 -1.99
C GLU A 77 -5.20 -10.86 -1.19
N GLN A 78 -4.24 -11.54 -1.83
CA GLN A 78 -3.28 -12.40 -1.15
C GLN A 78 -2.40 -11.63 -0.15
N LEU A 79 -1.95 -10.42 -0.48
CA LEU A 79 -1.23 -9.58 0.48
C LEU A 79 -2.11 -9.19 1.69
N LEU A 80 -3.41 -8.98 1.48
CA LEU A 80 -4.33 -8.66 2.56
C LEU A 80 -4.60 -9.84 3.49
N ASP A 81 -4.35 -11.08 3.03
CA ASP A 81 -4.52 -12.28 3.84
C ASP A 81 -3.59 -12.24 5.08
N PRO A 82 -4.11 -12.52 6.29
CA PRO A 82 -3.33 -12.48 7.52
C PRO A 82 -2.31 -13.63 7.64
N GLN A 83 -2.53 -14.77 6.98
CA GLN A 83 -1.68 -15.96 7.09
C GLN A 83 -0.50 -15.91 6.11
N ILE A 84 -0.76 -15.50 4.86
CA ILE A 84 0.27 -15.50 3.80
C ILE A 84 0.84 -14.11 3.51
N GLY A 85 0.09 -13.04 3.76
CA GLY A 85 0.43 -11.71 3.27
C GLY A 85 1.72 -11.12 3.87
N GLU A 86 1.98 -11.35 5.16
CA GLU A 86 3.21 -10.90 5.81
C GLU A 86 4.44 -11.65 5.27
N GLN A 87 4.32 -12.97 5.08
CA GLN A 87 5.39 -13.79 4.51
C GLN A 87 5.69 -13.37 3.07
N MET A 88 4.65 -13.25 2.23
CA MET A 88 4.80 -12.81 0.84
C MET A 88 5.43 -11.43 0.73
N PHE A 89 5.07 -10.50 1.62
CA PHE A 89 5.69 -9.19 1.65
C PHE A 89 7.14 -9.25 2.13
N GLY A 90 7.44 -10.08 3.13
CA GLY A 90 8.80 -10.35 3.61
C GLY A 90 9.72 -10.87 2.50
N ASP A 91 9.27 -11.87 1.75
CA ASP A 91 9.99 -12.41 0.60
C ASP A 91 10.21 -11.34 -0.49
N LEU A 92 9.22 -10.48 -0.68
CA LEU A 92 9.32 -9.34 -1.60
C LEU A 92 10.36 -8.31 -1.13
N LEU A 93 10.45 -8.05 0.18
CA LEU A 93 11.47 -7.18 0.78
C LEU A 93 12.86 -7.74 0.53
N ILE A 94 13.10 -9.01 0.88
CA ILE A 94 14.39 -9.70 0.73
C ILE A 94 14.83 -9.70 -0.74
N SER A 95 13.92 -10.04 -1.66
CA SER A 95 14.23 -10.01 -3.11
C SER A 95 14.49 -8.61 -3.68
N SER A 96 14.17 -7.55 -2.94
CA SER A 96 14.31 -6.16 -3.38
C SER A 96 15.45 -5.41 -2.67
N THR A 97 15.97 -5.96 -1.57
CA THR A 97 17.21 -5.52 -0.95
C THR A 97 18.38 -6.04 -1.79
N PRO A 98 19.31 -5.18 -2.24
CA PRO A 98 20.56 -5.67 -2.78
C PRO A 98 21.28 -6.38 -1.63
N ASP A 99 21.68 -7.63 -1.84
CA ASP A 99 22.65 -8.30 -0.99
C ASP A 99 23.86 -7.37 -0.83
N CYS A 100 24.20 -7.03 0.41
CA CYS A 100 25.50 -6.46 0.74
C CYS A 100 26.57 -7.54 0.64
#